data_AF-A0A6B2LGX5-F1
#
_entry.id   AF-A0A6B2LGX5-F1
#
_cell.length_a   1.000
_cell.length_b   1.000
_cell.length_c   1.000
_cell.angle_alpha   90.00
_cell.angle_beta   90.00
_cell.angle_gamma   90.00
#
_symmetry.space_group_name_H-M   'P 1'
#
loop_
_entity.id
_entity.type
_entity.pdbx_description
1 polymer ?
#
loop_
_entity_poly.entity_id
_entity_poly.type
_entity_poly.pdbx_seq_one_letter_code
_entity_poly.pdbx_strand_id
1 'polypeptide(L)'
;MSVSKKAASDALGDFSRLTHELMNTFVCMSEGRETQSDPQSIMLQIISLDQQLQNAVKKLQEEQKFYAEIENLNKKIKEKDNQIAELTKLLRGVERNLQNVLDTSEENIKSIQRSIKNQVSVEDLIVYAHRVSYVMGESPFEPTQPESLFYKPPFPETYDIQQTYMYSGSDLVKKEEEKANVEPEMTLNEPSWFSFRRHEEEIDKVHEIKKETKSGGGLFDDLDDL
;
A
#
# COMPACT_ATOMS: atom_id res chain seq x y z
N MET A 1 -41.13 -0.44 14.58
CA MET A 1 -41.80 0.07 15.80
C MET A 1 -42.48 -1.09 16.47
N SER A 2 -42.22 -1.36 17.76
CA SER A 2 -42.83 -2.50 18.45
C SER A 2 -44.34 -2.39 18.46
N VAL A 3 -45.04 -3.52 18.34
CA VAL A 3 -46.50 -3.62 18.33
C VAL A 3 -47.10 -2.92 19.56
N SER A 4 -46.43 -3.05 20.70
CA SER A 4 -46.80 -2.42 21.98
C SER A 4 -46.76 -0.89 21.95
N LYS A 5 -45.81 -0.29 21.21
CA LYS A 5 -45.72 1.18 21.08
C LYS A 5 -46.87 1.74 20.23
N LYS A 6 -47.28 1.01 19.19
CA LYS A 6 -48.42 1.39 18.35
C LYS A 6 -49.73 1.31 19.14
N ALA A 7 -49.95 0.21 19.85
CA ALA A 7 -51.13 0.03 20.70
C ALA A 7 -51.26 1.10 21.80
N ALA A 8 -50.14 1.52 22.42
CA ALA A 8 -50.15 2.59 23.40
C ALA A 8 -50.50 3.97 22.80
N SER A 9 -50.04 4.25 21.57
CA SER A 9 -50.38 5.48 20.86
C SER A 9 -51.86 5.54 20.47
N ASP A 10 -52.40 4.41 19.99
CA ASP A 10 -53.80 4.31 19.60
C ASP A 10 -54.72 4.49 20.83
N ALA A 11 -54.39 3.84 21.97
CA ALA A 11 -55.10 4.03 23.24
C ALA A 11 -55.03 5.47 23.77
N LEU A 12 -53.91 6.16 23.61
CA LEU A 12 -53.81 7.57 24.00
C LEU A 12 -54.68 8.49 23.13
N GLY A 13 -54.79 8.17 21.83
CA GLY A 13 -55.70 8.86 20.91
C GLY A 13 -57.16 8.67 21.29
N ASP A 14 -57.56 7.44 21.65
CA ASP A 14 -58.91 7.13 22.11
C ASP A 14 -59.24 7.82 23.44
N PHE A 15 -58.27 7.93 24.37
CA PHE A 15 -58.44 8.66 25.62
C PHE A 15 -58.74 10.14 25.39
N SER A 16 -57.97 10.78 24.49
CA SER A 16 -58.19 12.17 24.11
C SER A 16 -59.56 12.37 23.47
N ARG A 17 -59.98 11.46 22.58
CA ARG A 17 -61.30 11.52 21.96
C ARG A 17 -62.44 11.44 22.98
N LEU A 18 -62.37 10.48 23.90
CA LEU A 18 -63.40 10.28 24.93
C LEU A 18 -63.46 11.43 25.94
N THR A 19 -62.31 12.03 26.29
CA THR A 19 -62.29 13.21 27.17
C THR A 19 -62.87 14.45 26.51
N HIS A 20 -62.62 14.67 25.22
CA HIS A 20 -63.29 15.72 24.45
C HIS A 20 -64.80 15.48 24.34
N GLU A 21 -65.22 14.24 24.16
CA GLU A 21 -66.64 13.86 24.11
C GLU A 21 -67.34 14.10 25.46
N LEU A 22 -66.70 13.71 26.57
CA LEU A 22 -67.16 13.99 27.93
C LEU A 22 -67.28 15.50 28.22
N MET A 23 -66.28 16.28 27.80
CA MET A 23 -66.30 17.73 27.99
C MET A 23 -67.46 18.36 27.19
N ASN A 24 -67.69 17.90 25.95
CA ASN A 24 -68.78 18.36 25.11
C ASN A 24 -70.16 17.99 25.67
N THR A 25 -70.30 16.79 26.27
CA THR A 25 -71.58 16.42 26.92
C THR A 25 -71.85 17.28 28.15
N PHE A 26 -70.85 17.59 28.98
CA PHE A 26 -71.02 18.52 30.10
C PHE A 26 -71.40 19.94 29.65
N VAL A 27 -70.80 20.44 28.57
CA VAL A 27 -71.17 21.73 27.98
C VAL A 27 -72.64 21.72 27.55
N CYS A 28 -73.08 20.70 26.79
CA CYS A 28 -74.48 20.56 26.38
C CYS A 28 -75.45 20.46 27.58
N MET A 29 -75.08 19.76 28.66
CA MET A 29 -75.88 19.69 29.89
C MET A 29 -76.04 21.06 30.55
N SER A 30 -74.97 21.86 30.61
CA SER A 30 -74.99 23.20 31.22
C SER A 30 -75.80 24.22 30.43
N GLU A 31 -75.92 24.03 29.12
CA GLU A 31 -76.72 24.86 28.22
C GLU A 31 -78.18 24.38 28.06
N GLY A 32 -78.56 23.30 28.75
CA GLY A 32 -79.92 22.75 28.70
C GLY A 32 -80.29 22.05 27.38
N ARG A 33 -79.31 21.63 26.57
CA ARG A 33 -79.51 20.85 25.34
C ARG A 33 -79.56 19.35 25.67
N GLU A 34 -80.35 18.58 24.92
CA GLU A 34 -80.39 17.10 25.08
C GLU A 34 -79.00 16.50 24.81
N THR A 35 -78.54 15.70 25.76
CA THR A 35 -77.28 14.96 25.67
C THR A 35 -77.44 13.70 24.83
N GLN A 36 -76.59 13.55 23.81
CA GLN A 36 -76.58 12.35 22.96
C GLN A 36 -75.98 11.10 23.66
N SER A 37 -75.33 11.24 24.80
CA SER A 37 -74.74 10.13 25.55
C SER A 37 -74.76 10.37 27.05
N ASP A 38 -74.93 9.28 27.81
CA ASP A 38 -74.90 9.29 29.27
C ASP A 38 -73.46 9.57 29.75
N PRO A 39 -73.22 10.67 30.50
CA PRO A 39 -71.90 11.00 31.01
C PRO A 39 -71.30 9.91 31.90
N GLN A 40 -72.12 9.11 32.60
CA GLN A 40 -71.64 7.99 33.41
C GLN A 40 -71.04 6.87 32.54
N SER A 41 -71.64 6.59 31.38
CA SER A 41 -71.14 5.59 30.43
C SER A 41 -69.77 5.98 29.85
N ILE A 42 -69.60 7.25 29.47
CA ILE A 42 -68.32 7.77 28.96
C ILE A 42 -67.25 7.70 30.06
N MET A 43 -67.60 8.04 31.29
CA MET A 43 -66.67 7.97 32.42
C MET A 43 -66.19 6.54 32.70
N LEU A 44 -67.08 5.54 32.63
CA LEU A 44 -66.70 4.13 32.76
C LEU A 44 -65.77 3.66 31.61
N GLN A 45 -66.02 4.13 30.39
CA GLN A 45 -65.14 3.84 29.25
C GLN A 45 -63.75 4.44 29.46
N ILE A 46 -63.64 5.69 29.94
CA ILE A 46 -62.37 6.34 30.27
C ILE A 46 -61.60 5.55 31.32
N ILE A 47 -62.27 5.08 32.39
CA ILE A 47 -61.63 4.26 33.44
C ILE A 47 -61.11 2.94 32.86
N SER A 48 -61.89 2.28 32.00
CA SER A 48 -61.48 1.03 31.36
C SER A 48 -60.26 1.22 30.45
N LEU A 49 -60.21 2.35 29.75
CA LEU A 49 -59.15 2.69 28.81
C LEU A 49 -57.88 3.13 29.54
N ASP A 50 -58.01 3.85 30.66
CA ASP A 50 -56.89 4.17 31.55
C ASP A 50 -56.24 2.89 32.11
N GLN A 51 -57.03 1.90 32.53
CA GLN A 51 -56.49 0.59 32.95
C GLN A 51 -55.74 -0.12 31.81
N GLN A 52 -56.25 -0.06 30.58
CA GLN A 52 -55.57 -0.61 29.41
C GLN A 52 -54.25 0.12 29.13
N LEU A 53 -54.23 1.45 29.25
CA LEU A 53 -53.04 2.28 29.05
C LEU A 53 -51.98 1.98 30.13
N GLN A 54 -52.37 1.89 31.39
CA GLN A 54 -51.47 1.50 32.48
C GLN A 54 -50.84 0.12 32.23
N ASN A 55 -51.62 -0.84 31.72
CA ASN A 55 -51.11 -2.16 31.36
C ASN A 55 -50.17 -2.12 30.15
N ALA A 56 -50.46 -1.29 29.14
CA ALA A 56 -49.58 -1.09 28.00
C ALA A 56 -48.24 -0.45 28.41
N VAL A 57 -48.27 0.54 29.32
CA VAL A 57 -47.07 1.18 29.86
C VAL A 57 -46.20 0.20 30.64
N LYS A 58 -46.79 -0.66 31.48
CA LYS A 58 -46.04 -1.72 32.19
C LYS A 58 -45.32 -2.65 31.22
N LYS A 59 -46.00 -3.12 30.17
CA LYS A 59 -45.39 -3.95 29.12
C LYS A 59 -44.25 -3.23 28.39
N LEU A 60 -44.43 -1.95 28.07
CA LEU A 60 -43.37 -1.14 27.44
C LEU A 60 -42.15 -0.97 28.34
N GLN A 61 -42.34 -0.84 29.66
CA GLN A 61 -41.23 -0.78 30.62
C GLN A 61 -40.46 -2.11 30.67
N GLU A 62 -41.16 -3.25 30.61
CA GLU A 62 -40.52 -4.56 30.51
C GLU A 62 -39.73 -4.70 29.21
N GLU A 63 -40.35 -4.37 28.07
CA GLU A 63 -39.67 -4.35 26.76
C GLU A 63 -38.42 -3.47 26.79
N GLN A 64 -38.50 -2.29 27.40
CA GLN A 64 -37.36 -1.37 27.51
C GLN A 64 -36.19 -1.98 28.29
N LYS A 65 -36.46 -2.72 29.38
CA LYS A 65 -35.41 -3.43 30.14
C LYS A 65 -34.72 -4.49 29.27
N PHE A 66 -35.50 -5.26 28.51
CA PHE A 66 -34.94 -6.24 27.58
C PHE A 66 -34.08 -5.59 26.50
N TYR A 67 -34.53 -4.47 25.92
CA TYR A 67 -33.72 -3.75 24.93
C TYR A 67 -32.40 -3.21 25.52
N ALA A 68 -32.42 -2.72 26.76
CA ALA A 68 -31.19 -2.29 27.44
C ALA A 68 -30.23 -3.47 27.68
N GLU A 69 -30.75 -4.64 28.04
CA GLU A 69 -29.94 -5.86 28.20
C GLU A 69 -29.36 -6.34 26.85
N ILE A 70 -30.17 -6.32 25.79
CA ILE A 70 -29.72 -6.63 24.42
C ILE A 70 -28.61 -5.67 23.99
N GLU A 71 -28.75 -4.38 24.26
CA GLU A 71 -27.72 -3.39 23.92
C GLU A 71 -26.41 -3.67 24.67
N ASN A 72 -26.50 -4.01 25.96
CA ASN A 72 -25.33 -4.39 26.75
C ASN A 72 -24.65 -5.66 26.23
N LEU A 73 -25.43 -6.69 25.89
CA LEU A 73 -24.90 -7.91 25.28
C LEU A 73 -24.24 -7.62 23.93
N ASN A 74 -24.84 -6.79 23.09
CA ASN A 74 -24.25 -6.38 21.81
C ASN A 74 -22.92 -5.63 21.99
N LYS A 75 -22.80 -4.80 23.03
CA LYS A 75 -21.52 -4.14 23.37
C LYS A 75 -20.45 -5.16 23.75
N LYS A 76 -20.80 -6.16 24.58
CA LYS A 76 -19.89 -7.24 24.97
C LYS A 76 -19.46 -8.09 23.78
N ILE A 77 -20.39 -8.41 22.87
CA ILE A 77 -20.08 -9.16 21.64
C ILE A 77 -19.07 -8.38 20.79
N LYS A 78 -19.33 -7.09 20.54
CA LYS A 78 -18.42 -6.22 19.78
C LYS A 78 -17.02 -6.14 20.42
N GLU A 79 -16.94 -6.08 21.74
CA GLU A 79 -15.66 -6.08 22.44
C GLU A 79 -14.90 -7.40 22.23
N LYS A 80 -15.59 -8.55 22.30
CA LYS A 80 -14.97 -9.85 22.01
C LYS A 80 -14.58 -10.01 20.55
N ASP A 81 -15.39 -9.53 19.61
CA ASP A 81 -15.05 -9.55 18.19
C ASP A 81 -13.80 -8.73 17.90
N ASN A 82 -13.65 -7.57 18.54
CA ASN A 82 -12.43 -6.76 18.45
C ASN A 82 -11.21 -7.51 18.98
N GLN A 83 -11.33 -8.16 20.14
CA GLN A 83 -10.25 -8.98 20.71
C GLN A 83 -9.86 -10.14 19.77
N ILE A 84 -10.84 -10.80 19.15
CA ILE A 84 -10.61 -11.87 18.17
C ILE A 84 -9.90 -11.31 16.92
N ALA A 85 -10.31 -10.15 16.43
CA ALA A 85 -9.70 -9.50 15.28
C ALA A 85 -8.23 -9.13 15.54
N GLU A 86 -7.94 -8.58 16.72
CA GLU A 86 -6.58 -8.27 17.16
C GLU A 86 -5.73 -9.54 17.27
N LEU A 87 -6.25 -10.59 17.91
CA LEU A 87 -5.56 -11.87 18.04
C LEU A 87 -5.27 -12.49 16.66
N THR A 88 -6.23 -12.44 15.74
CA THR A 88 -6.07 -12.95 14.38
C THR A 88 -4.99 -12.18 13.63
N LYS A 89 -4.93 -10.86 13.80
CA LYS A 89 -3.88 -10.01 13.20
C LYS A 89 -2.50 -10.36 13.76
N LEU A 90 -2.39 -10.58 15.07
CA LEU A 90 -1.15 -11.00 15.71
C LEU A 90 -0.69 -12.37 15.22
N LEU A 91 -1.58 -13.35 15.18
CA LEU A 91 -1.29 -14.71 14.70
C LEU A 91 -0.79 -14.69 13.25
N ARG A 92 -1.48 -13.97 12.35
CA ARG A 92 -1.03 -13.79 10.95
C ARG A 92 0.32 -13.09 10.86
N GLY A 93 0.59 -12.14 11.76
CA GLY A 93 1.89 -11.47 11.85
C GLY A 93 3.01 -12.43 12.23
N VAL A 94 2.77 -13.26 13.26
CA VAL A 94 3.72 -14.28 13.73
C VAL A 94 3.94 -15.35 12.65
N GLU A 95 2.88 -15.81 12.00
CA GLU A 95 2.95 -16.77 10.90
C GLU A 95 3.86 -16.27 9.76
N ARG A 96 3.67 -15.03 9.30
CA ARG A 96 4.54 -14.44 8.28
C ARG A 96 5.98 -14.31 8.73
N ASN A 97 6.21 -13.92 9.98
CA ASN A 97 7.57 -13.82 10.50
C ASN A 97 8.25 -15.20 10.55
N LEU A 98 7.53 -16.23 11.01
CA LEU A 98 8.03 -17.60 11.00
C LEU A 98 8.34 -18.09 9.59
N GLN A 99 7.49 -17.78 8.61
CA GLN A 99 7.75 -18.13 7.21
C GLN A 99 9.03 -17.46 6.70
N ASN A 100 9.21 -16.15 6.95
CA ASN A 100 10.44 -15.45 6.56
C ASN A 100 11.68 -16.05 7.23
N VAL A 101 11.60 -16.43 8.51
CA VAL A 101 12.71 -17.08 9.23
C VAL A 101 13.01 -18.46 8.63
N LEU A 102 11.99 -19.21 8.24
CA LEU A 102 12.17 -20.51 7.60
C LEU A 102 12.82 -20.37 6.22
N ASP A 103 12.32 -19.45 5.39
CA ASP A 103 12.85 -19.19 4.04
C ASP A 103 14.32 -18.73 4.12
N THR A 104 14.64 -17.77 5.01
CA THR A 104 16.02 -17.31 5.22
C THR A 104 16.93 -18.40 5.77
N SER A 105 16.43 -19.26 6.66
CA SER A 105 17.16 -20.42 7.16
C SER A 105 17.49 -21.40 6.02
N GLU A 106 16.52 -21.69 5.15
CA GLU A 106 16.76 -22.54 3.98
C GLU A 106 17.80 -21.95 3.02
N GLU A 107 17.74 -20.65 2.76
CA GLU A 107 18.72 -19.95 1.94
C GLU A 107 20.12 -20.00 2.56
N ASN A 108 20.21 -19.82 3.87
CA ASN A 108 21.47 -19.94 4.61
C ASN A 108 22.04 -21.36 4.55
N ILE A 109 21.20 -22.40 4.66
CA ILE A 109 21.66 -23.79 4.49
C ILE A 109 22.19 -24.00 3.07
N LYS A 110 21.48 -23.50 2.05
CA LYS A 110 21.92 -23.57 0.65
C LYS A 110 23.25 -22.83 0.44
N SER A 111 23.44 -21.66 1.05
CA SER A 111 24.68 -20.88 0.93
C SER A 111 25.86 -21.56 1.63
N ILE A 112 25.63 -22.15 2.81
CA ILE A 112 26.63 -22.96 3.52
C ILE A 112 27.03 -24.17 2.68
N GLN A 113 26.07 -24.90 2.10
CA GLN A 113 26.36 -26.05 1.23
C GLN A 113 27.18 -25.65 -0.01
N ARG A 114 26.86 -24.51 -0.64
CA ARG A 114 27.66 -23.97 -1.75
C ARG A 114 29.08 -23.59 -1.30
N SER A 115 29.22 -23.00 -0.12
CA SER A 115 30.51 -22.60 0.44
C SER A 115 31.39 -23.80 0.79
N ILE A 116 30.78 -24.88 1.31
CA ILE A 116 31.46 -26.16 1.55
C ILE A 116 31.92 -26.77 0.22
N LYS A 117 31.07 -26.74 -0.83
CA LYS A 117 31.44 -27.26 -2.15
C LYS A 117 32.58 -26.46 -2.80
N ASN A 118 32.55 -25.14 -2.66
CA ASN A 118 33.54 -24.21 -3.20
C ASN A 118 34.52 -23.75 -2.12
N GLN A 119 34.95 -24.67 -1.25
CA GLN A 119 35.83 -24.33 -0.14
C GLN A 119 37.15 -23.77 -0.66
N VAL A 120 37.42 -22.51 -0.34
CA VAL A 120 38.69 -21.84 -0.64
C VAL A 120 39.65 -22.08 0.51
N SER A 121 40.92 -22.38 0.21
CA SER A 121 41.96 -22.48 1.23
C SER A 121 42.14 -21.14 1.94
N VAL A 122 42.27 -21.16 3.26
CA VAL A 122 42.53 -19.95 4.05
C VAL A 122 43.84 -19.30 3.61
N GLU A 123 44.83 -20.10 3.22
CA GLU A 123 46.11 -19.60 2.71
C GLU A 123 45.94 -18.79 1.44
N ASP A 124 45.20 -19.32 0.45
CA ASP A 124 44.93 -18.60 -0.81
C ASP A 124 44.15 -17.31 -0.56
N LEU A 125 43.24 -17.33 0.42
CA LEU A 125 42.46 -16.16 0.80
C LEU A 125 43.32 -15.08 1.46
N ILE A 126 44.29 -15.47 2.30
CA ILE A 126 45.27 -14.55 2.90
C ILE A 126 46.20 -13.97 1.83
N VAL A 127 46.74 -14.81 0.94
CA VAL A 127 47.61 -14.36 -0.16
C VAL A 127 46.87 -13.41 -1.09
N TYR A 128 45.62 -13.74 -1.45
CA TYR A 128 44.78 -12.89 -2.28
C TYR A 128 44.42 -11.58 -1.56
N ALA A 129 44.02 -11.63 -0.29
CA ALA A 129 43.74 -10.45 0.51
C ALA A 129 44.97 -9.53 0.59
N HIS A 130 46.17 -10.09 0.82
CA HIS A 130 47.42 -9.33 0.79
C HIS A 130 47.66 -8.67 -0.57
N ARG A 131 47.40 -9.39 -1.67
CA ARG A 131 47.50 -8.86 -3.04
C ARG A 131 46.52 -7.71 -3.29
N VAL A 132 45.28 -7.85 -2.84
CA VAL A 132 44.23 -6.81 -2.99
C VAL A 132 44.56 -5.60 -2.13
N SER A 133 45.00 -5.80 -0.87
CA SER A 133 45.42 -4.70 0.02
C SER A 133 46.57 -3.88 -0.56
N TYR A 134 47.49 -4.49 -1.31
CA TYR A 134 48.56 -3.75 -1.99
C TYR A 134 48.05 -2.89 -3.16
N VAL A 135 46.97 -3.30 -3.84
CA VAL A 135 46.41 -2.59 -5.00
C VAL A 135 45.34 -1.57 -4.60
N MET A 136 44.59 -1.83 -3.53
CA MET A 136 43.46 -1.00 -3.09
C MET A 136 43.75 -0.19 -1.81
N GLY A 137 44.81 -0.53 -1.08
CA GLY A 137 45.17 0.17 0.14
C GLY A 137 45.91 1.48 -0.16
N GLU A 138 45.60 2.51 0.62
CA GLU A 138 46.46 3.69 0.73
C GLU A 138 47.79 3.21 1.35
N SER A 139 48.91 3.47 0.67
CA SER A 139 50.25 3.14 1.19
C SER A 139 50.42 3.74 2.60
N PRO A 140 51.03 3.02 3.56
CA PRO A 140 51.36 3.60 4.86
C PRO A 140 52.10 4.92 4.66
N PHE A 141 51.51 6.02 5.14
CA PHE A 141 52.12 7.34 5.03
C PHE A 141 53.42 7.38 5.83
N GLU A 142 54.55 7.27 5.14
CA GLU A 142 55.88 7.44 5.71
C GLU A 142 56.41 8.82 5.29
N PRO A 143 56.56 9.79 6.22
CA PRO A 143 56.79 11.21 5.90
C PRO A 143 58.18 11.53 5.30
N THR A 144 59.00 10.51 5.02
CA THR A 144 60.36 10.68 4.50
C THR A 144 60.57 10.12 3.09
N GLN A 145 59.55 9.51 2.48
CA GLN A 145 59.64 8.98 1.11
C GLN A 145 58.79 9.80 0.13
N PRO A 146 59.26 10.02 -1.11
CA PRO A 146 58.46 10.71 -2.12
C PRO A 146 57.19 9.91 -2.42
N GLU A 147 56.04 10.58 -2.30
CA GLU A 147 54.68 10.04 -2.40
C GLU A 147 54.39 9.26 -3.71
N SER A 148 55.25 9.40 -4.72
CA SER A 148 55.05 8.88 -6.06
C SER A 148 55.50 7.44 -6.28
N LEU A 149 56.24 6.81 -5.35
CA LEU A 149 56.86 5.50 -5.61
C LEU A 149 55.96 4.29 -5.32
N PHE A 150 54.86 4.46 -4.58
CA PHE A 150 54.05 3.34 -4.08
C PHE A 150 52.55 3.49 -4.27
N TYR A 151 52.06 4.59 -4.87
CA TYR A 151 50.66 4.73 -5.21
C TYR A 151 50.37 4.03 -6.55
N LYS A 152 49.60 2.94 -6.52
CA LYS A 152 48.99 2.36 -7.72
C LYS A 152 47.51 2.68 -7.71
N PRO A 153 46.95 3.20 -8.82
CA PRO A 153 45.52 3.45 -8.89
C PRO A 153 44.71 2.14 -8.82
N PRO A 154 43.43 2.20 -8.40
CA PRO A 154 42.57 1.03 -8.27
C PRO A 154 42.18 0.38 -9.62
N PHE A 155 42.56 1.00 -10.73
CA PHE A 155 42.40 0.51 -12.09
C PHE A 155 43.74 0.55 -12.81
N PRO A 156 43.99 -0.35 -13.79
CA PRO A 156 45.25 -0.38 -14.52
C PRO A 156 45.45 0.91 -15.34
N GLU A 157 46.66 1.46 -15.33
CA GLU A 157 47.00 2.65 -16.12
C GLU A 157 47.20 2.29 -17.60
N THR A 158 47.10 3.30 -18.48
CA THR A 158 47.28 3.12 -19.93
C THR A 158 48.61 2.46 -20.27
N TYR A 159 49.68 2.81 -19.56
CA TYR A 159 51.00 2.20 -19.72
C TYR A 159 50.97 0.70 -19.36
N ASP A 160 50.37 0.30 -18.24
CA ASP A 160 50.24 -1.10 -17.84
C ASP A 160 49.41 -1.90 -18.86
N ILE A 161 48.35 -1.30 -19.39
CA ILE A 161 47.50 -1.90 -20.42
C ILE A 161 48.30 -2.13 -21.69
N GLN A 162 49.11 -1.15 -22.13
CA GLN A 162 49.95 -1.25 -23.32
C GLN A 162 51.01 -2.37 -23.21
N GLN A 163 51.48 -2.65 -22.00
CA GLN A 163 52.43 -3.73 -21.74
C GLN A 163 51.79 -5.12 -21.63
N THR A 164 50.45 -5.19 -21.62
CA THR A 164 49.75 -6.45 -21.47
C THR A 164 49.84 -7.27 -22.75
N TYR A 165 50.00 -8.58 -22.64
CA TYR A 165 50.02 -9.51 -23.79
C TYR A 165 48.75 -9.40 -24.68
N MET A 166 47.63 -9.01 -24.09
CA MET A 166 46.38 -8.73 -24.82
C MET A 166 46.49 -7.51 -25.74
N TYR A 167 47.25 -6.48 -25.35
CA TYR A 167 47.47 -5.28 -26.17
C TYR A 167 48.42 -5.59 -27.32
N SER A 168 49.55 -6.25 -27.05
CA SER A 168 50.51 -6.67 -28.08
C SER A 168 49.91 -7.64 -29.11
N GLY A 169 48.98 -8.50 -28.70
CA GLY A 169 48.25 -9.40 -29.61
C GLY A 169 47.08 -8.74 -30.37
N SER A 170 46.75 -7.48 -30.07
CA SER A 170 45.64 -6.78 -30.69
C SER A 170 46.02 -6.20 -32.05
N ASP A 171 45.08 -6.21 -33.01
CA ASP A 171 45.29 -5.63 -34.34
C ASP A 171 45.46 -4.10 -34.34
N LEU A 172 45.33 -3.46 -33.17
CA LEU A 172 45.59 -2.03 -32.99
C LEU A 172 47.09 -1.71 -33.09
N VAL A 173 47.95 -2.56 -32.53
CA VAL A 173 49.41 -2.39 -32.57
C VAL A 173 49.94 -2.56 -34.00
N LYS A 174 49.41 -3.54 -34.75
CA LYS A 174 49.76 -3.75 -36.17
C LYS A 174 49.41 -2.54 -37.05
N LYS A 175 48.27 -1.89 -36.76
CA LYS A 175 47.83 -0.68 -37.47
C LYS A 175 48.64 0.57 -37.07
N GLU A 176 49.16 0.64 -35.86
CA GLU A 176 50.06 1.72 -35.43
C GLU A 176 51.46 1.56 -36.05
N GLU A 177 51.96 0.33 -36.16
CA GLU A 177 53.24 0.03 -36.83
C GLU A 177 53.17 0.24 -38.35
N GLU A 178 52.06 -0.10 -39.01
CA GLU A 178 51.83 0.23 -40.44
C GLU A 178 51.73 1.74 -40.69
N LYS A 179 51.18 2.52 -39.75
CA LYS A 179 51.11 3.98 -39.84
C LYS A 179 52.43 4.67 -39.54
N ALA A 180 53.33 4.05 -38.77
CA ALA A 180 54.66 4.60 -38.49
C ALA A 180 55.65 4.44 -39.66
N ASN A 181 55.39 3.53 -40.60
CA ASN A 181 56.24 3.28 -41.78
C ASN A 181 55.75 3.99 -43.06
N VAL A 182 54.76 4.86 -42.94
CA VAL A 182 54.31 5.79 -43.99
C VAL A 182 54.59 7.19 -43.48
N GLU A 183 55.45 7.94 -44.18
CA GLU A 183 55.72 9.35 -43.85
C GLU A 183 54.41 10.12 -43.64
N PRO A 184 54.20 10.79 -42.49
CA PRO A 184 53.03 11.62 -42.34
C PRO A 184 53.29 12.96 -43.01
N GLU A 185 52.82 13.09 -44.25
CA GLU A 185 52.42 14.38 -44.81
C GLU A 185 51.55 15.12 -43.80
N MET A 186 51.92 16.36 -43.51
CA MET A 186 51.24 17.24 -42.57
C MET A 186 49.86 17.63 -43.14
N THR A 187 48.87 16.77 -42.94
CA THR A 187 47.46 17.12 -43.12
C THR A 187 46.78 17.08 -41.76
N LEU A 188 46.27 18.23 -41.32
CA LEU A 188 45.39 18.39 -40.16
C LEU A 188 44.11 17.58 -40.43
N ASN A 189 44.14 16.31 -40.07
CA ASN A 189 42.98 15.43 -40.14
C ASN A 189 42.35 15.39 -38.75
N GLU A 190 41.10 15.83 -38.66
CA GLU A 190 40.36 15.92 -37.40
C GLU A 190 40.27 14.53 -36.73
N PRO A 191 40.40 14.44 -35.39
CA PRO A 191 40.34 13.17 -34.69
C PRO A 191 39.04 12.39 -34.94
N SER A 192 39.16 11.06 -35.08
CA SER A 192 38.07 10.09 -35.29
C SER A 192 36.89 10.16 -34.29
N TRP A 193 37.02 10.85 -33.16
CA TRP A 193 35.94 11.06 -32.19
C TRP A 193 34.95 12.17 -32.60
N PHE A 194 35.22 12.91 -33.68
CA PHE A 194 34.28 13.87 -34.28
C PHE A 194 33.13 13.24 -35.09
N SER A 195 33.06 11.91 -35.18
CA SER A 195 31.99 11.18 -35.87
C SER A 195 30.65 11.14 -35.09
N PHE A 196 30.63 11.61 -33.83
CA PHE A 196 29.43 11.62 -33.00
C PHE A 196 28.34 12.61 -33.48
N ARG A 197 28.73 13.76 -34.04
CA ARG A 197 27.79 14.80 -34.48
C ARG A 197 26.97 14.37 -35.71
N ARG A 198 27.52 13.47 -36.54
CA ARG A 198 26.82 12.92 -37.71
C ARG A 198 25.73 11.91 -37.29
N HIS A 199 25.88 11.29 -36.12
CA HIS A 199 24.91 10.34 -35.58
C HIS A 199 23.73 11.03 -34.89
N GLU A 200 23.93 12.21 -34.29
CA GLU A 200 22.84 13.06 -33.76
C GLU A 200 21.94 13.59 -34.88
N GLU A 201 22.50 14.03 -36.02
CA GLU A 201 21.70 14.46 -37.18
C GLU A 201 20.88 13.32 -37.81
N GLU A 202 21.33 12.06 -37.69
CA GLU A 202 20.54 10.90 -38.13
C GLU A 202 19.41 10.56 -37.14
N ILE A 203 19.62 10.75 -35.84
CA ILE A 203 18.57 10.56 -34.82
C ILE A 203 17.47 11.62 -34.96
N ASP A 204 17.84 12.87 -35.23
CA ASP A 204 16.88 13.96 -35.46
C ASP A 204 16.04 13.74 -36.74
N LYS A 205 16.67 13.27 -37.83
CA LYS A 205 15.93 12.86 -39.06
C LYS A 205 14.96 11.71 -38.82
N VAL A 206 15.34 10.71 -38.01
CA VAL A 206 14.43 9.60 -37.64
C VAL A 206 13.28 10.08 -36.76
N HIS A 207 13.51 11.06 -35.88
CA HIS A 207 12.45 11.68 -35.08
C HIS A 207 11.49 12.54 -35.91
N GLU A 208 11.97 13.19 -36.97
CA GLU A 208 11.15 13.97 -37.90
C GLU A 208 10.24 13.08 -38.77
N ILE A 209 10.77 11.95 -39.28
CA ILE A 209 9.98 10.94 -40.01
C ILE A 209 8.92 10.28 -39.11
N LYS A 210 9.21 10.10 -37.82
CA LYS A 210 8.22 9.60 -36.83
C LYS A 210 7.12 10.62 -36.50
N LYS A 211 7.35 11.92 -36.64
CA LYS A 211 6.30 12.95 -36.47
C LYS A 211 5.37 13.01 -37.68
N GLU A 212 5.89 12.83 -38.89
CA GLU A 212 5.06 12.83 -40.11
C GLU A 212 4.17 11.58 -40.20
N THR A 213 4.66 10.42 -39.77
CA THR A 213 3.86 9.17 -39.74
C THR A 213 2.80 9.13 -38.63
N LYS A 214 2.98 9.90 -37.55
CA LYS A 214 1.98 10.03 -36.47
C LYS A 214 0.89 11.08 -36.77
N SER A 215 1.06 11.87 -37.83
CA SER A 215 0.08 12.83 -38.34
C SER A 215 -0.85 12.24 -39.43
N GLY A 216 -0.67 10.98 -39.84
CA GLY A 216 -1.37 10.36 -40.97
C GLY A 216 -2.13 9.07 -40.67
N GLY A 217 -2.31 8.69 -39.41
CA GLY A 217 -2.91 7.41 -39.01
C GLY A 217 -4.19 7.58 -38.17
N GLY A 218 -5.22 8.19 -38.74
CA GLY A 218 -6.58 8.15 -38.20
C GLY A 218 -7.36 6.99 -38.81
N LEU A 219 -7.24 5.79 -38.24
CA LEU A 219 -8.19 4.69 -38.42
C LEU A 219 -7.86 3.60 -37.40
N PHE A 220 -8.86 3.16 -36.62
CA PHE A 220 -8.82 2.23 -35.47
C PHE A 220 -8.63 2.89 -34.09
N ASP A 221 -9.70 3.54 -33.63
CA ASP A 221 -10.12 3.52 -32.22
C ASP A 221 -11.63 3.30 -32.25
N ASP A 222 -12.05 2.04 -32.19
CA ASP A 222 -13.41 1.59 -31.84
C ASP A 222 -13.37 0.06 -31.82
N LEU A 223 -13.14 -0.52 -30.64
CA LEU A 223 -13.56 -1.86 -30.20
C LEU A 223 -12.79 -2.21 -28.93
N ASP A 224 -13.32 -1.81 -27.77
CA ASP A 224 -13.21 -2.54 -26.50
C ASP A 224 -14.27 -1.97 -25.55
N ASP A 225 -15.53 -2.21 -25.89
CA ASP A 225 -16.68 -2.20 -24.98
C ASP A 225 -17.47 -3.50 -25.26
N LEU A 226 -17.11 -4.58 -24.54
CA LEU A 226 -17.92 -5.77 -24.26
C LEU A 226 -17.31 -6.64 -23.15
#